data_AF-A0A4V0I0Z1-F1
#
_entry.id   AF-A0A4V0I0Z1-F1
#
_cell.length_a   1.000
_cell.length_b   1.000
_cell.length_c   1.000
_cell.angle_alpha   90.00
_cell.angle_beta   90.00
_cell.angle_gamma   90.00
#
_symmetry.space_group_name_H-M   'P 1'
#
loop_
_entity.id
_entity.type
_entity.pdbx_description
1 polymer ?
#
loop_
_entity_poly.entity_id
_entity_poly.type
_entity_poly.pdbx_seq_one_letter_code
_entity_poly.pdbx_strand_id
1 'polypeptide(L)'
;MLPLCLAALTLGADPAPYPYPDTPPLTPPYVAEKRLPSIFTPKQRMIAKVADLALPGAGKPAPCGSYLWQPSYELDFELRGPTREYVPQPGDIVLSADGSVFWKLMHNLAGTSHPTHSMIVFAYPDGSMGILEAGPHDTLKCRTMEALPHMLSYENEGRVWVRRRAVPLTAEESARLTEFALATNLRKFALGRLARQLTPIRSRGPLRTAFVGKPHGLERESYFCSELVCEACVYAGLMNPCTTRPSATYPRDLFMDRSLNPYLNRHLKLAPCWDPPARWTSTACGCAK
;
A
#
# COMPACT_ATOMS: atom_id res chain seq x y z
N MET A 1 2.47 13.51 44.66
CA MET A 1 1.49 12.43 44.43
C MET A 1 1.10 12.46 42.96
N LEU A 2 1.58 11.50 42.16
CA LEU A 2 1.20 11.34 40.75
C LEU A 2 0.03 10.35 40.66
N PRO A 3 -1.02 10.59 39.86
CA PRO A 3 -2.10 9.63 39.73
C PRO A 3 -1.65 8.46 38.85
N LEU A 4 -1.77 7.24 39.39
CA LEU A 4 -1.68 6.00 38.64
C LEU A 4 -2.81 5.97 37.60
N CYS A 5 -2.48 6.15 36.33
CA CYS A 5 -3.39 5.80 35.24
C CYS A 5 -3.34 4.28 35.03
N LEU A 6 -4.39 3.60 35.47
CA LEU A 6 -4.64 2.20 35.18
C LEU A 6 -4.91 2.06 33.67
N ALA A 7 -3.93 1.60 32.91
CA ALA A 7 -4.15 1.17 31.53
C ALA A 7 -4.81 -0.22 31.57
N ALA A 8 -6.11 -0.28 31.26
CA ALA A 8 -6.82 -1.52 31.07
C ALA A 8 -6.25 -2.26 29.84
N LEU A 9 -5.53 -3.35 30.09
CA LEU A 9 -5.15 -4.34 29.08
C LEU A 9 -6.41 -5.10 28.68
N THR A 10 -7.12 -4.63 27.66
CA THR A 10 -8.16 -5.42 27.00
C THR A 10 -7.47 -6.58 26.27
N LEU A 11 -7.68 -7.81 26.74
CA LEU A 11 -7.46 -9.02 25.96
C LEU A 11 -8.39 -8.93 24.74
N GLY A 12 -7.84 -8.49 23.60
CA GLY A 12 -8.60 -8.36 22.36
C GLY A 12 -9.08 -9.74 21.94
N ALA A 13 -10.40 -9.95 21.97
CA ALA A 13 -11.02 -11.05 21.26
C ALA A 13 -10.59 -10.98 19.79
N ASP A 14 -10.29 -12.12 19.18
CA ASP A 14 -10.05 -12.19 17.75
C ASP A 14 -11.23 -11.51 17.04
N PRO A 15 -10.97 -10.65 16.03
CA PRO A 15 -12.06 -10.04 15.27
C PRO A 15 -12.94 -11.16 14.73
N ALA A 16 -14.26 -11.04 14.96
CA ALA A 16 -15.23 -11.99 14.45
C ALA A 16 -14.97 -12.23 12.96
N PRO A 17 -15.02 -13.48 12.48
CA PRO A 17 -14.83 -13.77 11.07
C PRO A 17 -15.81 -12.93 10.25
N TYR A 18 -15.27 -12.18 9.30
CA TYR A 18 -16.08 -11.38 8.39
C TYR A 18 -17.11 -12.31 7.72
N PRO A 19 -18.40 -11.93 7.64
CA PRO A 19 -19.42 -12.78 7.04
C PRO A 19 -19.14 -12.88 5.54
N TYR A 20 -18.48 -13.95 5.13
CA TYR A 20 -18.43 -14.37 3.73
C TYR A 20 -19.72 -15.15 3.42
N PRO A 21 -20.28 -15.03 2.21
CA PRO A 21 -21.33 -15.95 1.77
C PRO A 21 -20.78 -17.39 1.73
N ASP A 22 -21.57 -18.35 2.21
CA ASP A 22 -21.19 -19.78 2.28
C ASP A 22 -20.97 -20.44 0.91
N THR A 23 -21.36 -19.78 -0.18
CA THR A 23 -21.24 -20.30 -1.55
C THR A 23 -20.06 -19.64 -2.25
N PRO A 24 -19.00 -20.40 -2.62
CA PRO A 24 -17.91 -19.87 -3.41
C PRO A 24 -18.44 -19.43 -4.79
N PRO A 25 -18.03 -18.26 -5.32
CA PRO A 25 -18.40 -17.86 -6.66
C PRO A 25 -17.87 -18.88 -7.68
N LEU A 26 -18.64 -19.10 -8.76
CA LEU A 26 -18.20 -19.87 -9.92
C LEU A 26 -16.81 -19.39 -10.35
N THR A 27 -15.90 -20.33 -10.59
CA THR A 27 -14.48 -20.05 -10.85
C THR A 27 -14.37 -19.01 -11.97
N PRO A 28 -13.78 -17.83 -11.71
CA PRO A 28 -13.61 -16.81 -12.74
C PRO A 28 -12.68 -17.33 -13.85
N PRO A 29 -12.84 -16.87 -15.10
CA PRO A 29 -11.95 -17.26 -16.18
C PRO A 29 -10.49 -16.90 -15.85
N TYR A 30 -9.58 -17.81 -16.14
CA TYR A 30 -8.13 -17.58 -16.04
C TYR A 30 -7.71 -16.48 -17.02
N VAL A 31 -7.09 -15.41 -16.51
CA VAL A 31 -6.54 -14.32 -17.33
C VAL A 31 -5.01 -14.46 -17.37
N ALA A 32 -4.45 -14.71 -18.56
CA ALA A 32 -3.01 -14.83 -18.74
C ALA A 32 -2.29 -13.49 -18.52
N GLU A 33 -1.11 -13.53 -17.88
CA GLU A 33 -0.29 -12.35 -17.56
C GLU A 33 0.26 -11.71 -18.85
N LYS A 34 -0.01 -10.42 -19.08
CA LYS A 34 0.64 -9.64 -20.15
C LYS A 34 2.06 -9.30 -19.74
N ARG A 35 3.04 -9.98 -20.32
CA ARG A 35 4.46 -9.58 -20.20
C ARG A 35 4.84 -8.67 -21.36
N LEU A 36 5.30 -7.46 -21.06
CA LEU A 36 5.83 -6.56 -22.08
C LEU A 36 7.09 -7.18 -22.72
N PRO A 37 7.22 -7.17 -24.07
CA PRO A 37 8.41 -7.66 -24.75
C PRO A 37 9.65 -6.82 -24.37
N SER A 38 10.71 -7.48 -23.93
CA SER A 38 11.92 -6.85 -23.38
C SER A 38 12.90 -6.39 -24.46
N ILE A 39 12.54 -5.37 -25.25
CA ILE A 39 13.45 -4.75 -26.22
C ILE A 39 14.37 -3.67 -25.63
N PHE A 40 14.12 -3.20 -24.40
CA PHE A 40 14.89 -2.13 -23.76
C PHE A 40 15.91 -2.64 -22.74
N THR A 41 17.10 -2.03 -22.71
CA THR A 41 18.07 -2.19 -21.61
C THR A 41 17.47 -1.67 -20.29
N PRO A 42 17.90 -2.17 -19.11
CA PRO A 42 17.38 -1.71 -17.81
C PRO A 42 17.48 -0.19 -17.62
N LYS A 43 18.58 0.43 -18.07
CA LYS A 43 18.78 1.88 -17.99
C LYS A 43 17.76 2.66 -18.83
N GLN A 44 17.49 2.21 -20.06
CA GLN A 44 16.49 2.85 -20.93
C GLN A 44 15.07 2.72 -20.36
N ARG A 45 14.73 1.56 -19.79
CA ARG A 45 13.44 1.38 -19.09
C ARG A 45 13.28 2.35 -17.93
N MET A 46 14.33 2.51 -17.11
CA MET A 46 14.30 3.44 -15.99
C MET A 46 14.16 4.89 -16.46
N ILE A 47 14.91 5.32 -17.49
CA ILE A 47 14.79 6.68 -18.05
C ILE A 47 13.38 6.93 -18.60
N ALA A 48 12.83 5.98 -19.36
CA ALA A 48 11.48 6.09 -19.90
C ALA A 48 10.42 6.16 -18.78
N LYS A 49 10.54 5.32 -17.75
CA LYS A 49 9.68 5.35 -16.56
C LYS A 49 9.77 6.68 -15.82
N VAL A 50 10.97 7.21 -15.60
CA VAL A 50 11.16 8.52 -14.94
C VAL A 50 10.52 9.64 -15.74
N ALA A 51 10.69 9.66 -17.07
CA ALA A 51 10.10 10.67 -17.93
C ALA A 51 8.56 10.62 -17.89
N ASP A 52 7.99 9.41 -17.96
CA ASP A 52 6.54 9.15 -17.86
C ASP A 52 5.93 9.58 -16.51
N LEU A 53 6.75 9.69 -15.45
CA LEU A 53 6.33 10.09 -14.10
C LEU A 53 6.61 11.55 -13.76
N ALA A 54 7.34 12.28 -14.61
CA ALA A 54 7.85 13.61 -14.28
C ALA A 54 6.79 14.73 -14.39
N LEU A 55 5.65 14.44 -15.03
CA LEU A 55 4.61 15.43 -15.31
C LEU A 55 3.30 14.99 -14.63
N PRO A 56 2.92 15.61 -13.49
CA PRO A 56 1.55 15.50 -12.98
C PRO A 56 0.58 15.94 -14.09
N GLY A 57 -0.42 15.11 -14.41
CA GLY A 57 -1.35 15.39 -15.50
C GLY A 57 -0.82 15.15 -16.91
N ALA A 58 0.24 14.33 -17.11
CA ALA A 58 0.79 13.98 -18.42
C ALA A 58 -0.17 13.26 -19.39
N GLY A 59 -1.48 13.21 -19.11
CA GLY A 59 -2.47 12.60 -19.98
C GLY A 59 -2.34 11.08 -20.07
N LYS A 60 -1.90 10.40 -19.01
CA LYS A 60 -2.07 8.94 -18.94
C LYS A 60 -3.56 8.65 -19.11
N PRO A 61 -3.94 7.71 -19.98
CA PRO A 61 -5.34 7.46 -20.23
C PRO A 61 -5.99 7.01 -18.92
N ALA A 62 -7.11 7.63 -18.58
CA ALA A 62 -7.97 7.08 -17.54
C ALA A 62 -8.35 5.65 -17.93
N PRO A 63 -8.39 4.71 -16.98
CA PRO A 63 -8.89 3.37 -17.28
C PRO A 63 -10.35 3.44 -17.75
N CYS A 64 -10.77 2.47 -18.56
CA CYS A 64 -12.16 2.40 -19.05
C CYS A 64 -13.20 2.16 -17.95
N GLY A 65 -12.74 1.76 -16.76
CA GLY A 65 -13.53 1.63 -15.56
C GLY A 65 -12.63 1.36 -14.36
N SER A 66 -13.24 1.09 -13.22
CA SER A 66 -12.51 0.88 -11.97
C SER A 66 -13.38 0.03 -11.07
N TYR A 67 -12.91 -1.18 -10.75
CA TYR A 67 -13.72 -2.18 -10.08
C TYR A 67 -12.97 -2.86 -8.95
N LEU A 68 -13.67 -3.17 -7.86
CA LEU A 68 -13.20 -4.05 -6.79
C LEU A 68 -13.94 -5.37 -6.84
N TRP A 69 -13.18 -6.46 -6.83
CA TRP A 69 -13.68 -7.80 -6.63
C TRP A 69 -13.93 -8.05 -5.13
N GLN A 70 -14.55 -9.17 -4.77
CA GLN A 70 -14.74 -9.53 -3.37
C GLN A 70 -13.39 -9.52 -2.63
N PRO A 71 -13.36 -8.95 -1.41
CA PRO A 71 -12.18 -8.95 -0.58
C PRO A 71 -11.70 -10.37 -0.28
N SER A 72 -10.40 -10.57 -0.24
CA SER A 72 -9.77 -11.84 0.15
C SER A 72 -8.33 -11.60 0.58
N TYR A 73 -7.89 -12.26 1.64
CA TYR A 73 -6.50 -12.23 2.09
C TYR A 73 -5.57 -13.13 1.25
N GLU A 74 -5.96 -13.41 0.00
CA GLU A 74 -5.21 -14.25 -0.93
C GLU A 74 -4.39 -13.41 -1.93
N LEU A 75 -3.16 -13.87 -2.19
CA LEU A 75 -2.21 -13.23 -3.12
C LEU A 75 -2.25 -13.82 -4.55
N ASP A 76 -3.22 -14.70 -4.79
CA ASP A 76 -3.45 -15.40 -6.05
C ASP A 76 -3.96 -14.49 -7.17
N PHE A 77 -4.26 -15.10 -8.31
CA PHE A 77 -4.79 -14.44 -9.49
C PHE A 77 -6.32 -14.52 -9.59
N GLU A 78 -7.00 -15.12 -8.61
CA GLU A 78 -8.43 -15.36 -8.68
C GLU A 78 -9.23 -14.06 -8.45
N LEU A 79 -10.15 -13.78 -9.37
CA LEU A 79 -11.05 -12.64 -9.32
C LEU A 79 -12.41 -13.07 -8.73
N ARG A 80 -12.59 -12.86 -7.43
CA ARG A 80 -13.75 -13.38 -6.69
C ARG A 80 -14.97 -12.47 -6.87
N GLY A 81 -16.04 -12.97 -7.49
CA GLY A 81 -17.28 -12.22 -7.70
C GLY A 81 -18.19 -12.15 -6.47
N PRO A 82 -19.15 -11.22 -6.41
CA PRO A 82 -19.43 -10.22 -7.44
C PRO A 82 -18.42 -9.08 -7.40
N THR A 83 -18.20 -8.48 -8.57
CA THR A 83 -17.43 -7.24 -8.69
C THR A 83 -18.33 -6.03 -8.42
N ARG A 84 -17.75 -4.91 -7.99
CA ARG A 84 -18.44 -3.63 -7.80
C ARG A 84 -17.60 -2.48 -8.33
N GLU A 85 -18.26 -1.40 -8.74
CA GLU A 85 -17.55 -0.18 -9.10
C GLU A 85 -16.75 0.38 -7.91
N TYR A 86 -15.60 0.96 -8.23
CA TYR A 86 -14.66 1.52 -7.29
C TYR A 86 -14.35 2.96 -7.62
N VAL A 87 -14.76 3.83 -6.72
CA VAL A 87 -14.37 5.24 -6.68
C VAL A 87 -13.30 5.36 -5.59
N PRO A 88 -12.06 5.77 -5.91
CA PRO A 88 -11.04 6.01 -4.89
C PRO A 88 -11.51 7.06 -3.88
N GLN A 89 -11.19 6.83 -2.61
CA GLN A 89 -11.45 7.79 -1.54
C GLN A 89 -10.17 8.01 -0.71
N PRO A 90 -10.01 9.19 -0.08
CA PRO A 90 -8.86 9.46 0.78
C PRO A 90 -8.69 8.40 1.87
N GLY A 91 -7.44 7.96 2.06
CA GLY A 91 -7.06 6.94 3.03
C GLY A 91 -7.15 5.50 2.53
N ASP A 92 -7.66 5.24 1.33
CA ASP A 92 -7.56 3.91 0.72
C ASP A 92 -6.08 3.55 0.53
N ILE A 93 -5.69 2.33 0.93
CA ILE A 93 -4.33 1.84 0.75
C ILE A 93 -4.31 0.93 -0.47
N VAL A 94 -3.49 1.30 -1.46
CA VAL A 94 -3.29 0.51 -2.68
C VAL A 94 -2.02 -0.29 -2.53
N LEU A 95 -2.06 -1.56 -2.91
CA LEU A 95 -0.92 -2.47 -2.87
C LEU A 95 -0.72 -3.07 -4.26
N SER A 96 0.53 -3.24 -4.67
CA SER A 96 0.84 -3.91 -5.93
C SER A 96 1.92 -4.97 -5.78
N ALA A 97 1.83 -5.99 -6.63
CA ALA A 97 2.82 -7.02 -6.80
C ALA A 97 3.27 -7.01 -8.25
N ASP A 98 4.54 -6.65 -8.45
CA ASP A 98 5.19 -6.78 -9.75
C ASP A 98 5.75 -8.19 -9.98
N GLY A 99 6.06 -8.49 -11.24
CA GLY A 99 6.70 -9.74 -11.64
C GLY A 99 8.20 -9.82 -11.35
N SER A 100 8.84 -8.77 -10.81
CA SER A 100 10.29 -8.65 -10.69
C SER A 100 10.88 -9.70 -9.76
N VAL A 101 11.70 -10.59 -10.32
CA VAL A 101 12.42 -11.62 -9.56
C VAL A 101 13.35 -10.98 -8.53
N PHE A 102 13.96 -9.85 -8.86
CA PHE A 102 14.83 -9.11 -7.96
C PHE A 102 14.08 -8.66 -6.70
N TRP A 103 12.93 -8.00 -6.86
CA TRP A 103 12.16 -7.53 -5.71
C TRP A 103 11.59 -8.68 -4.88
N LYS A 104 11.15 -9.77 -5.52
CA LYS A 104 10.73 -11.00 -4.83
C LYS A 104 11.83 -11.54 -3.93
N LEU A 105 13.06 -11.66 -4.45
CA LEU A 105 14.20 -12.13 -3.68
C LEU A 105 14.49 -11.20 -2.49
N MET A 106 14.55 -9.89 -2.73
CA MET A 106 14.86 -8.89 -1.69
C MET A 106 13.82 -8.87 -0.57
N HIS A 107 12.53 -8.99 -0.92
CA HIS A 107 11.44 -9.08 0.06
C HIS A 107 11.52 -10.38 0.87
N ASN A 108 11.81 -11.51 0.22
CA ASN A 108 12.00 -12.78 0.92
C ASN A 108 13.17 -12.72 1.92
N LEU A 109 14.30 -12.12 1.53
CA LEU A 109 15.44 -11.91 2.44
C LEU A 109 15.11 -10.98 3.62
N ALA A 110 14.24 -9.99 3.40
CA ALA A 110 13.70 -9.14 4.46
C ALA A 110 12.68 -9.85 5.38
N GLY A 111 12.38 -11.14 5.14
CA GLY A 111 11.40 -11.92 5.91
C GLY A 111 9.96 -11.50 5.62
N THR A 112 9.70 -11.06 4.40
CA THR A 112 8.36 -10.74 3.88
C THR A 112 8.18 -11.37 2.50
N SER A 113 7.04 -11.13 1.85
CA SER A 113 6.77 -11.57 0.48
C SER A 113 5.91 -10.51 -0.22
N HIS A 114 5.12 -10.91 -1.21
CA HIS A 114 4.13 -10.04 -1.83
C HIS A 114 3.06 -9.54 -0.83
N PRO A 115 2.44 -8.37 -1.08
CA PRO A 115 2.74 -7.41 -2.15
C PRO A 115 4.14 -6.77 -2.02
N THR A 116 4.73 -6.33 -3.12
CA THR A 116 6.08 -5.72 -3.13
C THR A 116 6.03 -4.22 -2.92
N HIS A 117 4.88 -3.59 -3.14
CA HIS A 117 4.74 -2.15 -3.12
C HIS A 117 3.42 -1.70 -2.48
N SER A 118 3.40 -0.47 -1.97
CA SER A 118 2.23 0.12 -1.32
C SER A 118 2.19 1.64 -1.48
N MET A 119 0.97 2.17 -1.50
CA MET A 119 0.63 3.53 -1.86
C MET A 119 -0.61 3.94 -1.05
N ILE A 120 -0.89 5.24 -0.92
CA ILE A 120 -2.11 5.73 -0.25
C ILE A 120 -2.82 6.78 -1.08
N VAL A 121 -4.15 6.66 -1.19
CA VAL A 121 -5.01 7.61 -1.90
C VAL A 121 -5.26 8.84 -1.02
N PHE A 122 -5.28 10.03 -1.62
CA PHE A 122 -5.63 11.29 -0.96
C PHE A 122 -6.42 12.19 -1.92
N ALA A 123 -7.03 13.26 -1.41
CA ALA A 123 -7.70 14.25 -2.25
C ALA A 123 -6.75 15.43 -2.51
N TYR A 124 -6.58 15.83 -3.77
CA TYR A 124 -5.95 17.12 -4.07
C TYR A 124 -6.85 18.28 -3.64
N PRO A 125 -6.32 19.50 -3.48
CA PRO A 125 -7.12 20.68 -3.13
C PRO A 125 -8.26 21.00 -4.11
N ASP A 126 -8.16 20.54 -5.37
CA ASP A 126 -9.19 20.70 -6.39
C ASP A 126 -10.29 19.62 -6.35
N GLY A 127 -10.21 18.69 -5.38
CA GLY A 127 -11.15 17.59 -5.20
C GLY A 127 -10.84 16.34 -6.05
N SER A 128 -9.85 16.39 -6.94
CA SER A 128 -9.41 15.21 -7.69
C SER A 128 -8.70 14.19 -6.77
N MET A 129 -8.70 12.91 -7.15
CA MET A 129 -8.07 11.86 -6.34
C MET A 129 -6.63 11.62 -6.76
N GLY A 130 -5.72 11.87 -5.83
CA GLY A 130 -4.30 11.59 -5.94
C GLY A 130 -3.89 10.30 -5.25
N ILE A 131 -2.69 9.82 -5.56
CA ILE A 131 -2.03 8.71 -4.90
C ILE A 131 -0.60 9.10 -4.55
N LEU A 132 -0.21 8.86 -3.30
CA LEU A 132 1.13 9.11 -2.78
C LEU A 132 1.88 7.80 -2.66
N GLU A 133 3.10 7.76 -3.17
CA GLU A 133 3.99 6.61 -3.00
C GLU A 133 5.48 6.98 -3.02
N ALA A 134 6.31 6.09 -2.47
CA ALA A 134 7.75 6.20 -2.50
C ALA A 134 8.35 5.24 -3.53
N GLY A 135 9.02 5.79 -4.53
CA GLY A 135 9.68 5.03 -5.60
C GLY A 135 8.73 4.38 -6.60
N PRO A 136 7.79 5.15 -7.22
CA PRO A 136 7.04 4.66 -8.38
C PRO A 136 7.98 3.97 -9.36
N HIS A 137 7.62 2.78 -9.86
CA HIS A 137 8.30 2.16 -11.00
C HIS A 137 9.84 2.21 -10.92
N ASP A 138 10.41 1.91 -9.74
CA ASP A 138 11.85 1.91 -9.45
C ASP A 138 12.55 3.29 -9.49
N THR A 139 11.79 4.38 -9.38
CA THR A 139 12.39 5.71 -9.22
C THR A 139 12.95 5.93 -7.82
N LEU A 140 13.89 6.88 -7.69
CA LEU A 140 14.52 7.21 -6.40
C LEU A 140 13.81 8.33 -5.64
N LYS A 141 12.51 8.52 -5.88
CA LYS A 141 11.76 9.65 -5.34
C LYS A 141 10.36 9.27 -4.89
N CYS A 142 9.82 10.02 -3.94
CA CYS A 142 8.40 10.03 -3.64
C CYS A 142 7.67 10.89 -4.68
N ARG A 143 6.44 10.50 -5.01
CA ARG A 143 5.60 11.19 -5.99
C ARG A 143 4.15 11.20 -5.54
N THR A 144 3.46 12.27 -5.93
CA THR A 144 2.00 12.32 -5.99
C THR A 144 1.58 12.30 -7.46
N MET A 145 0.58 11.50 -7.79
CA MET A 145 0.06 11.30 -9.16
C MET A 145 -1.46 11.12 -9.11
N GLU A 146 -2.14 11.22 -10.25
CA GLU A 146 -3.56 10.87 -10.34
C GLU A 146 -3.78 9.37 -10.05
N ALA A 147 -4.75 9.05 -9.20
CA ALA A 147 -4.90 7.71 -8.64
C ALA A 147 -5.16 6.64 -9.72
N LEU A 148 -6.24 6.79 -10.50
CA LEU A 148 -6.69 5.73 -11.43
C LEU A 148 -5.75 5.48 -12.61
N PRO A 149 -5.25 6.49 -13.35
CA PRO A 149 -4.28 6.24 -14.42
C PRO A 149 -3.01 5.57 -13.90
N HIS A 150 -2.61 5.89 -12.67
CA HIS A 150 -1.42 5.31 -12.07
C HIS A 150 -1.65 3.87 -11.58
N MET A 151 -2.81 3.56 -11.00
CA MET A 151 -3.20 2.19 -10.68
C MET A 151 -3.24 1.30 -11.94
N LEU A 152 -3.75 1.82 -13.05
CA LEU A 152 -3.74 1.13 -14.35
C LEU A 152 -2.32 0.76 -14.79
N SER A 153 -1.35 1.65 -14.57
CA SER A 153 0.05 1.37 -14.90
C SER A 153 0.60 0.16 -14.12
N TYR A 154 0.19 -0.02 -12.86
CA TYR A 154 0.55 -1.20 -12.08
C TYR A 154 -0.23 -2.45 -12.46
N GLU A 155 -1.50 -2.34 -12.84
CA GLU A 155 -2.27 -3.47 -13.36
C GLU A 155 -1.65 -4.04 -14.65
N ASN A 156 -1.09 -3.18 -15.50
CA ASN A 156 -0.37 -3.60 -16.71
C ASN A 156 0.93 -4.36 -16.40
N GLU A 157 1.50 -4.20 -15.20
CA GLU A 157 2.72 -4.90 -14.78
C GLU A 157 2.45 -6.09 -13.86
N GLY A 158 1.29 -6.14 -13.23
CA GLY A 158 0.96 -7.18 -12.27
C GLY A 158 -0.34 -6.93 -11.51
N ARG A 159 -0.38 -7.41 -10.27
CA ARG A 159 -1.62 -7.44 -9.48
C ARG A 159 -1.70 -6.19 -8.60
N VAL A 160 -2.83 -5.47 -8.67
CA VAL A 160 -3.20 -4.36 -7.78
C VAL A 160 -4.33 -4.76 -6.82
N TRP A 161 -4.18 -4.48 -5.54
CA TRP A 161 -5.24 -4.62 -4.53
C TRP A 161 -5.51 -3.29 -3.85
N VAL A 162 -6.70 -3.15 -3.29
CA VAL A 162 -7.10 -2.01 -2.47
C VAL A 162 -7.59 -2.50 -1.13
N ARG A 163 -7.00 -1.98 -0.06
CA ARG A 163 -7.59 -1.96 1.29
C ARG A 163 -8.43 -0.68 1.36
N ARG A 164 -9.73 -0.82 1.15
CA ARG A 164 -10.65 0.32 1.12
C ARG A 164 -10.94 0.80 2.54
N ARG A 165 -11.01 2.11 2.78
CA ARG A 165 -11.53 2.69 4.02
C ARG A 165 -12.96 2.25 4.26
N ALA A 166 -13.18 1.57 5.37
CA ALA A 166 -14.52 1.19 5.84
C ALA A 166 -15.20 2.37 6.55
N VAL A 167 -14.40 3.25 7.17
CA VAL A 167 -14.85 4.47 7.83
C VAL A 167 -14.31 5.67 7.05
N PRO A 168 -15.16 6.52 6.45
CA PRO A 168 -14.73 7.74 5.78
C PRO A 168 -13.88 8.62 6.69
N LEU A 169 -12.89 9.29 6.11
CA LEU A 169 -12.08 10.27 6.84
C LEU A 169 -12.94 11.48 7.19
N THR A 170 -12.69 12.05 8.36
CA THR A 170 -13.16 13.41 8.68
C THR A 170 -12.46 14.42 7.76
N ALA A 171 -13.05 15.63 7.66
CA ALA A 171 -12.44 16.70 6.87
C ALA A 171 -11.02 17.05 7.35
N GLU A 172 -10.78 17.03 8.67
CA GLU A 172 -9.47 17.31 9.25
C GLU A 172 -8.45 16.21 8.91
N GLU A 173 -8.81 14.93 9.05
CA GLU A 173 -7.94 13.81 8.69
C GLU A 173 -7.59 13.84 7.20
N SER A 174 -8.57 14.13 6.34
CA SER A 174 -8.35 14.27 4.89
C SER A 174 -7.42 15.45 4.56
N ALA A 175 -7.60 16.59 5.22
CA ALA A 175 -6.73 17.76 5.03
C ALA A 175 -5.29 17.46 5.47
N ARG A 176 -5.09 16.80 6.62
CA ARG A 176 -3.77 16.39 7.11
C ARG A 176 -3.10 15.35 6.20
N LEU A 177 -3.86 14.40 5.68
CA LEU A 177 -3.34 13.44 4.70
C LEU A 177 -2.88 14.15 3.42
N THR A 178 -3.64 15.13 2.96
CA THR A 178 -3.31 15.97 1.80
C THR A 178 -2.05 16.79 2.05
N GLU A 179 -1.96 17.47 3.20
CA GLU A 179 -0.77 18.21 3.61
C GLU A 179 0.48 17.32 3.58
N PHE A 180 0.41 16.14 4.19
CA PHE A 180 1.52 15.19 4.17
C PHE A 180 1.90 14.75 2.75
N ALA A 181 0.92 14.41 1.92
CA ALA A 181 1.17 13.97 0.55
C ALA A 181 1.89 15.04 -0.28
N LEU A 182 1.41 16.29 -0.21
CA LEU A 182 2.02 17.39 -0.94
C LEU A 182 3.42 17.73 -0.39
N ALA A 183 3.60 17.76 0.93
CA ALA A 183 4.88 18.06 1.58
C ALA A 183 5.94 16.96 1.43
N THR A 184 5.52 15.73 1.12
CA THR A 184 6.42 14.59 0.86
C THR A 184 6.68 14.32 -0.61
N ASN A 185 5.94 14.97 -1.51
CA ASN A 185 6.23 14.91 -2.94
C ASN A 185 7.69 15.31 -3.22
N LEU A 186 8.34 14.59 -4.13
CA LEU A 186 9.76 14.77 -4.51
C LEU A 186 10.82 14.46 -3.44
N ARG A 187 10.43 13.99 -2.24
CA ARG A 187 11.39 13.46 -1.24
C ARG A 187 12.12 12.21 -1.78
N LYS A 188 13.23 11.82 -1.15
CA LYS A 188 14.07 10.73 -1.67
C LYS A 188 13.50 9.35 -1.33
N PHE A 189 13.73 8.37 -2.19
CA PHE A 189 13.50 6.97 -1.84
C PHE A 189 14.60 6.48 -0.88
N ALA A 190 14.22 5.78 0.17
CA ALA A 190 15.11 5.39 1.26
C ALA A 190 15.89 4.09 0.98
N LEU A 191 16.57 4.01 -0.16
CA LEU A 191 17.26 2.81 -0.63
C LEU A 191 18.26 2.25 0.41
N GLY A 192 19.05 3.11 1.03
CA GLY A 192 20.03 2.69 2.05
C GLY A 192 19.37 2.09 3.30
N ARG A 193 18.20 2.58 3.72
CA ARG A 193 17.47 1.99 4.84
C ARG A 193 16.80 0.68 4.45
N LEU A 194 16.27 0.58 3.23
CA LEU A 194 15.75 -0.67 2.71
C LEU A 194 16.85 -1.75 2.67
N ALA A 195 18.04 -1.42 2.17
CA ALA A 195 19.20 -2.32 2.17
C ALA A 195 19.61 -2.75 3.60
N ARG A 196 19.59 -1.84 4.58
CA ARG A 196 19.86 -2.19 5.99
C ARG A 196 18.85 -3.20 6.57
N GLN A 197 17.64 -3.33 6.01
CA GLN A 197 16.68 -4.35 6.42
C GLN A 197 17.11 -5.79 6.09
N LEU A 198 18.13 -5.95 5.23
CA LEU A 198 18.72 -7.25 4.92
C LEU A 198 19.78 -7.68 5.94
N THR A 199 20.14 -6.78 6.86
CA THR A 199 21.15 -7.05 7.88
C THR A 199 20.51 -7.54 9.19
N PRO A 200 21.24 -8.27 10.05
CA PRO A 200 20.76 -8.61 11.39
C PRO A 200 20.41 -7.39 12.26
N ILE A 201 21.01 -6.22 11.96
CA ILE A 201 20.79 -4.94 12.66
C ILE A 201 19.60 -4.15 12.06
N ARG A 202 18.65 -4.85 11.45
CA ARG A 202 17.41 -4.27 10.92
C ARG A 202 16.45 -3.78 12.01
N SER A 203 15.59 -2.83 11.67
CA SER A 203 14.48 -2.39 12.55
C SER A 203 13.39 -3.45 12.66
N ARG A 204 13.21 -4.29 11.63
CA ARG A 204 12.30 -5.44 11.61
C ARG A 204 12.91 -6.68 12.30
N GLY A 205 13.34 -6.52 13.54
CA GLY A 205 13.80 -7.64 14.39
C GLY A 205 12.76 -7.95 15.48
N PRO A 206 12.62 -9.22 15.91
CA PRO A 206 11.57 -9.62 16.87
C PRO A 206 11.62 -8.84 18.19
N LEU A 207 12.81 -8.41 18.62
CA LEU A 207 13.00 -7.61 19.84
C LEU A 207 13.09 -6.11 19.57
N ARG A 208 13.79 -5.71 18.49
CA ARG A 208 14.10 -4.29 18.25
C ARG A 208 12.89 -3.47 17.81
N THR A 209 11.93 -4.07 17.09
CA THR A 209 10.76 -3.35 16.56
C THR A 209 9.95 -2.65 17.66
N ALA A 210 9.95 -3.17 18.90
CA ALA A 210 9.29 -2.50 20.02
C ALA A 210 9.89 -1.11 20.33
N PHE A 211 11.19 -0.92 20.09
CA PHE A 211 11.94 0.27 20.51
C PHE A 211 12.37 1.18 19.35
N VAL A 212 12.55 0.64 18.14
CA VAL A 212 13.04 1.39 16.97
C VAL A 212 12.03 1.46 15.84
N GLY A 213 12.20 2.43 14.94
CA GLY A 213 11.35 2.58 13.74
C GLY A 213 10.02 3.26 14.01
N LYS A 214 9.95 4.13 15.03
CA LYS A 214 8.82 5.01 15.34
C LYS A 214 8.55 6.00 14.18
N PRO A 215 7.35 6.58 14.10
CA PRO A 215 7.04 7.62 13.14
C PRO A 215 7.88 8.89 13.37
N HIS A 216 8.13 9.64 12.30
CA HIS A 216 8.90 10.90 12.30
C HIS A 216 8.09 12.06 11.66
N GLY A 217 6.99 11.77 10.97
CA GLY A 217 6.19 12.79 10.30
C GLY A 217 7.00 13.57 9.25
N LEU A 218 6.71 14.88 9.13
CA LEU A 218 7.28 15.72 8.07
C LEU A 218 8.78 15.97 8.18
N GLU A 219 9.44 15.65 9.30
CA GLU A 219 10.88 15.85 9.46
C GLU A 219 11.72 14.86 8.64
N ARG A 220 11.13 13.75 8.17
CA ARG A 220 11.87 12.67 7.53
C ARG A 220 12.12 12.91 6.04
N GLU A 221 13.37 13.02 5.62
CA GLU A 221 13.72 13.41 4.24
C GLU A 221 13.56 12.32 3.16
N SER A 222 13.38 11.07 3.57
CA SER A 222 13.30 9.93 2.64
C SER A 222 12.38 8.86 3.17
N TYR A 223 11.77 8.07 2.28
CA TYR A 223 10.87 6.98 2.65
C TYR A 223 11.03 5.79 1.70
N PHE A 224 10.73 4.58 2.16
CA PHE A 224 10.35 3.48 1.28
C PHE A 224 8.82 3.30 1.30
N CYS A 225 8.28 2.50 0.38
CA CYS A 225 6.84 2.49 0.04
C CYS A 225 5.90 2.38 1.26
N SER A 226 6.02 1.30 2.03
CA SER A 226 5.16 1.05 3.21
C SER A 226 5.47 1.95 4.40
N GLU A 227 6.72 2.40 4.54
CA GLU A 227 7.09 3.41 5.52
C GLU A 227 6.36 4.73 5.24
N LEU A 228 6.30 5.17 3.98
CA LEU A 228 5.58 6.39 3.59
C LEU A 228 4.08 6.27 3.90
N VAL A 229 3.46 5.14 3.57
CA VAL A 229 2.02 4.91 3.85
C VAL A 229 1.74 4.97 5.35
N CYS A 230 2.55 4.29 6.18
CA CYS A 230 2.35 4.32 7.63
C CYS A 230 2.60 5.71 8.23
N GLU A 231 3.61 6.45 7.75
CA GLU A 231 3.87 7.83 8.20
C GLU A 231 2.72 8.77 7.80
N ALA A 232 2.17 8.61 6.60
CA ALA A 232 1.00 9.35 6.15
C ALA A 232 -0.23 9.06 7.03
N CYS A 233 -0.51 7.79 7.32
CA CYS A 233 -1.60 7.39 8.19
C CYS A 233 -1.43 7.93 9.62
N VAL A 234 -0.23 7.86 10.20
CA VAL A 234 0.04 8.44 11.53
C VAL A 234 -0.14 9.96 11.50
N TYR A 235 0.42 10.63 10.49
CA TYR A 235 0.32 12.08 10.36
C TYR A 235 -1.14 12.55 10.20
N ALA A 236 -1.96 11.77 9.50
CA ALA A 236 -3.39 12.05 9.33
C ALA A 236 -4.25 11.62 10.53
N GLY A 237 -3.68 11.01 11.58
CA GLY A 237 -4.44 10.54 12.75
C GLY A 237 -5.12 9.17 12.59
N LEU A 238 -4.87 8.47 11.47
CA LEU A 238 -5.52 7.20 11.13
C LEU A 238 -4.87 5.97 11.80
N MET A 239 -3.65 6.13 12.32
CA MET A 239 -2.89 5.09 13.00
C MET A 239 -2.28 5.64 14.29
N ASN A 240 -2.23 4.82 15.33
CA ASN A 240 -1.69 5.22 16.64
C ASN A 240 -0.15 5.42 16.56
N PRO A 241 0.38 6.63 16.85
CA PRO A 241 1.81 6.90 16.75
C PRO A 241 2.67 6.12 17.75
N CYS A 242 2.10 5.73 18.90
CA CYS A 242 2.83 5.01 19.96
C CYS A 242 3.15 3.57 19.55
N THR A 243 2.28 2.96 18.75
CA THR A 243 2.35 1.55 18.38
C THR A 243 2.72 1.31 16.92
N THR A 244 2.55 2.28 16.04
CA THR A 244 2.95 2.16 14.64
C THR A 244 4.48 2.15 14.51
N ARG A 245 5.00 1.32 13.61
CA ARG A 245 6.45 1.22 13.33
C ARG A 245 6.72 1.31 11.83
N PRO A 246 6.65 2.52 11.22
CA PRO A 246 6.77 2.68 9.78
C PRO A 246 8.04 2.04 9.21
N SER A 247 9.21 2.28 9.81
CA SER A 247 10.48 1.73 9.31
C SER A 247 10.62 0.21 9.49
N ALA A 248 9.70 -0.48 10.16
CA ALA A 248 9.69 -1.93 10.28
C ALA A 248 8.54 -2.59 9.51
N THR A 249 7.58 -1.81 9.00
CA THR A 249 6.38 -2.29 8.31
C THR A 249 6.70 -2.54 6.84
N TYR A 250 6.12 -3.60 6.26
CA TYR A 250 6.20 -3.93 4.84
C TYR A 250 4.80 -4.02 4.23
N PRO A 251 4.66 -3.94 2.89
CA PRO A 251 3.34 -3.99 2.24
C PRO A 251 2.53 -5.24 2.59
N ARG A 252 3.20 -6.39 2.78
CA ARG A 252 2.53 -7.62 3.25
C ARG A 252 1.84 -7.45 4.60
N ASP A 253 2.41 -6.69 5.54
CA ASP A 253 1.78 -6.50 6.85
C ASP A 253 0.51 -5.66 6.73
N LEU A 254 0.52 -4.65 5.85
CA LEU A 254 -0.66 -3.85 5.49
C LEU A 254 -1.71 -4.69 4.75
N PHE A 255 -1.27 -5.63 3.90
CA PHE A 255 -2.16 -6.53 3.18
C PHE A 255 -2.89 -7.49 4.13
N MET A 256 -2.11 -8.25 4.92
CA MET A 256 -2.57 -9.41 5.69
C MET A 256 -3.22 -9.06 7.02
N ASP A 257 -3.04 -7.82 7.50
CA ASP A 257 -3.37 -7.42 8.87
C ASP A 257 -2.69 -8.30 9.95
N ARG A 258 -1.61 -8.98 9.53
CA ARG A 258 -0.85 -9.99 10.26
C ARG A 258 0.62 -9.91 9.85
N SER A 259 1.50 -10.19 10.79
CA SER A 259 2.95 -10.14 10.57
C SER A 259 3.66 -11.33 11.19
N LEU A 260 4.78 -11.74 10.59
CA LEU A 260 5.72 -12.65 11.24
C LEU A 260 6.50 -11.95 12.37
N ASN A 261 6.54 -10.61 12.37
CA ASN A 261 7.10 -9.84 13.48
C ASN A 261 6.07 -9.76 14.62
N PRO A 262 6.36 -10.28 15.83
CA PRO A 262 5.38 -10.35 16.92
C PRO A 262 4.82 -8.98 17.36
N TYR A 263 5.66 -7.93 17.33
CA TYR A 263 5.24 -6.58 17.69
C TYR A 263 4.23 -6.04 16.67
N LEU A 264 4.56 -6.12 15.38
CA LEU A 264 3.63 -5.69 14.32
C LEU A 264 2.36 -6.54 14.31
N ASN A 265 2.48 -7.86 14.52
CA ASN A 265 1.32 -8.75 14.53
C ASN A 265 0.31 -8.40 15.63
N ARG A 266 0.80 -7.88 16.76
CA ARG A 266 -0.04 -7.42 17.87
C ARG A 266 -0.64 -6.04 17.63
N HIS A 267 0.12 -5.13 17.01
CA HIS A 267 -0.17 -3.71 17.08
C HIS A 267 -0.59 -3.05 15.76
N LEU A 268 -0.12 -3.54 14.63
CA LEU A 268 -0.51 -3.03 13.31
C LEU A 268 -1.81 -3.72 12.90
N LYS A 269 -2.93 -3.05 13.20
CA LYS A 269 -4.27 -3.49 12.83
C LYS A 269 -4.97 -2.42 12.00
N LEU A 270 -5.37 -2.79 10.80
CA LEU A 270 -6.18 -1.97 9.91
C LEU A 270 -7.67 -2.23 10.14
N ALA A 271 -8.07 -3.47 10.42
CA ALA A 271 -9.46 -3.73 10.81
C ALA A 271 -9.78 -3.07 12.17
N PRO A 272 -11.01 -2.54 12.36
CA PRO A 272 -12.13 -2.53 11.41
C PRO A 272 -12.13 -1.32 10.46
N CYS A 273 -11.18 -0.39 10.58
CA CYS A 273 -11.24 0.88 9.87
C CYS A 273 -10.95 0.78 8.36
N TRP A 274 -10.33 -0.32 7.91
CA TRP A 274 -10.22 -0.70 6.50
C TRP A 274 -10.81 -2.10 6.25
N ASP A 275 -11.51 -2.23 5.13
CA ASP A 275 -11.94 -3.51 4.57
C ASP A 275 -10.74 -4.42 4.29
N PRO A 276 -10.90 -5.76 4.26
CA PRO A 276 -9.90 -6.67 3.74
C PRO A 276 -9.48 -6.32 2.30
N PRO A 277 -8.31 -6.78 1.82
CA PRO A 277 -7.82 -6.37 0.52
C PRO A 277 -8.69 -6.95 -0.59
N ALA A 278 -9.11 -6.12 -1.53
CA ALA A 278 -9.87 -6.52 -2.72
C ALA A 278 -8.99 -6.37 -3.96
N ARG A 279 -9.04 -7.33 -4.90
CA ARG A 279 -8.41 -7.17 -6.22
C ARG A 279 -9.05 -5.96 -6.91
N TRP A 280 -8.22 -5.09 -7.47
CA TRP A 280 -8.66 -4.01 -8.35
C TRP A 280 -8.38 -4.35 -9.80
N THR A 281 -9.32 -4.01 -10.68
CA THR A 281 -9.15 -4.09 -12.13
C THR A 281 -9.76 -2.88 -12.84
N SER A 282 -9.20 -2.51 -14.00
CA SER A 282 -9.76 -1.46 -14.87
C SER A 282 -10.97 -1.91 -15.69
N THR A 283 -11.28 -3.20 -15.67
CA THR A 283 -12.40 -3.82 -16.40
C THR A 283 -13.24 -4.71 -15.47
N ALA A 284 -14.56 -4.71 -15.67
CA ALA A 284 -15.51 -5.43 -14.80
C ALA A 284 -15.60 -6.94 -15.08
N CYS A 285 -15.20 -7.36 -16.28
CA CYS A 285 -15.37 -8.71 -16.77
C CYS A 285 -14.06 -9.23 -17.32
N GLY A 286 -13.87 -10.55 -17.27
CA GLY A 286 -12.83 -11.30 -17.99
C GLY A 286 -12.92 -11.20 -19.52
N CYS A 287 -13.35 -10.05 -20.06
CA CYS A 287 -13.04 -9.58 -21.40
C CYS A 287 -11.53 -9.35 -21.49
N ALA A 288 -10.76 -10.42 -21.37
CA ALA A 288 -9.38 -10.43 -21.80
C ALA A 288 -9.37 -10.01 -23.27
N LYS A 289 -8.70 -8.89 -23.56
CA LYS A 289 -8.23 -8.58 -24.91
C LYS A 289 -7.12 -9.55 -25.29
#